data_AF-M0N9S0-F1
#
_entry.id   AF-M0N9S0-F1
#
_cell.length_a   1.000
_cell.length_b   1.000
_cell.length_c   1.000
_cell.angle_alpha   90.00
_cell.angle_beta   90.00
_cell.angle_gamma   90.00
#
_symmetry.space_group_name_H-M   'P 1'
#
loop_
_entity.id
_entity.type
_entity.pdbx_description
1 polymer ?
#
loop_
_entity_poly.entity_id
_entity_poly.type
_entity_poly.pdbx_seq_one_letter_code
_entity_poly.pdbx_strand_id
1 'polypeptide(L)'
;MTPRKGGGGQSPPDDEGRIVQTAGDEPINASLDRSTEYQEGEFQFVYGDIVHKEREENPEDLVVVNLPDVPANRWQANGGTWSTENPTYRPDDQVVIVVPLSELNEYMPDWDERKEEIPRDQLEDVGVTTLTYPGGILDLVEPSHLRDS
;
A
#
# COMPACT_ATOMS: atom_id res chain seq x y z
N MET A 1 18.37 67.52 34.00
CA MET A 1 18.17 66.92 35.34
C MET A 1 17.58 65.53 35.16
N THR A 2 18.35 64.52 35.63
CA THR A 2 18.07 63.10 36.04
C THR A 2 16.82 62.31 35.56
N PRO A 3 16.85 60.94 35.54
CA PRO A 3 17.97 59.99 35.47
C PRO A 3 17.75 58.77 34.54
N ARG A 4 18.76 57.89 34.53
CA ARG A 4 18.98 56.64 33.79
C ARG A 4 18.15 55.45 34.35
N LYS A 5 17.76 54.53 33.46
CA LYS A 5 17.33 53.13 33.72
C LYS A 5 18.20 52.30 32.76
N GLY A 6 19.09 51.35 33.12
CA GLY A 6 19.03 50.28 34.12
C GLY A 6 17.96 49.28 33.69
N GLY A 7 18.18 48.05 33.24
CA GLY A 7 19.30 47.15 33.13
C GLY A 7 18.70 45.73 33.11
N GLY A 8 19.26 44.80 32.32
CA GLY A 8 19.16 43.35 32.57
C GLY A 8 18.01 42.55 31.95
N GLY A 9 18.41 41.55 31.15
CA GLY A 9 17.92 40.17 31.29
C GLY A 9 16.63 39.77 30.57
N GLN A 10 16.77 39.18 29.38
CA GLN A 10 15.79 38.22 28.84
C GLN A 10 15.88 36.90 29.61
N SER A 11 14.72 36.38 30.04
CA SER A 11 14.23 35.01 29.82
C SER A 11 12.83 34.86 30.43
N PRO A 12 11.86 34.22 29.74
CA PRO A 12 10.50 33.99 30.24
C PRO A 12 10.39 32.68 31.04
N PRO A 13 9.38 32.52 31.91
CA PRO A 13 8.87 31.21 32.28
C PRO A 13 7.45 30.97 31.74
N ASP A 14 7.26 29.73 31.33
CA ASP A 14 6.05 29.04 30.89
C ASP A 14 4.87 29.18 31.86
N ASP A 15 3.64 29.30 31.34
CA ASP A 15 2.43 29.15 32.15
C ASP A 15 1.18 28.70 31.37
N GLU A 16 0.42 27.89 32.09
CA GLU A 16 -1.01 27.55 31.99
C GLU A 16 -1.56 26.68 30.84
N GLY A 17 -1.93 25.45 31.23
CA GLY A 17 -2.91 24.65 30.52
C GLY A 17 -4.34 25.14 30.75
N ARG A 18 -5.23 24.80 29.81
CA ARG A 18 -6.67 24.78 30.06
C ARG A 18 -7.37 23.81 29.10
N ILE A 19 -7.72 22.64 29.64
CA ILE A 19 -8.71 21.73 29.04
C ILE A 19 -10.12 22.31 29.25
N VAL A 20 -10.89 22.45 28.16
CA VAL A 20 -12.35 22.61 28.24
C VAL A 20 -13.00 21.56 27.34
N GLN A 21 -13.62 20.57 28.00
CA GLN A 21 -14.57 19.65 27.35
C GLN A 21 -15.91 20.36 27.20
N THR A 22 -16.47 20.34 26.00
CA THR A 22 -17.91 20.54 25.77
C THR A 22 -18.36 19.51 24.75
N ALA A 23 -19.12 18.51 25.22
CA ALA A 23 -19.88 17.61 24.37
C ALA A 23 -21.13 18.34 23.84
N GLY A 24 -21.38 18.21 22.54
CA GLY A 24 -22.56 18.69 21.83
C GLY A 24 -22.69 17.95 20.51
N ASP A 25 -23.72 17.12 20.43
CA ASP A 25 -24.06 16.12 19.41
C ASP A 25 -24.59 16.78 18.12
N GLU A 26 -24.01 16.46 16.95
CA GLU A 26 -24.69 16.23 15.66
C GLU A 26 -23.72 15.66 14.60
N PRO A 27 -24.17 14.81 13.65
CA PRO A 27 -23.32 13.85 12.95
C PRO A 27 -22.68 14.45 11.70
N ILE A 28 -21.38 14.73 11.77
CA ILE A 28 -20.59 15.00 10.56
C ILE A 28 -20.33 13.69 9.84
N ASN A 29 -21.03 13.55 8.72
CA ASN A 29 -20.80 12.65 7.59
C ASN A 29 -19.42 12.00 7.60
N ALA A 30 -19.45 10.66 7.51
CA ALA A 30 -18.33 9.77 7.23
C ALA A 30 -17.47 10.30 6.07
N SER A 31 -16.51 11.16 6.41
CA SER A 31 -15.33 11.39 5.61
C SER A 31 -14.39 10.32 6.08
N LEU A 32 -14.40 9.24 5.30
CA LEU A 32 -13.47 8.12 5.37
C LEU A 32 -12.07 8.68 5.71
N ASP A 33 -11.66 8.56 6.96
CA ASP A 33 -10.27 8.69 7.37
C ASP A 33 -9.57 7.46 6.81
N ARG A 34 -9.31 7.50 5.50
CA ARG A 34 -8.41 6.57 4.81
C ARG A 34 -7.06 7.25 4.68
N SER A 35 -6.61 7.89 5.77
CA SER A 35 -5.19 8.00 6.08
C SER A 35 -4.76 6.64 6.60
N THR A 36 -4.66 5.65 5.71
CA THR A 36 -3.63 4.65 5.89
C THR A 36 -2.32 5.43 5.77
N GLU A 37 -1.81 5.91 6.90
CA GLU A 37 -0.39 6.18 7.06
C GLU A 37 0.31 4.88 6.69
N TYR A 38 0.67 4.75 5.41
CA TYR A 38 1.67 3.82 4.95
C TYR A 38 2.93 4.19 5.72
N GLN A 39 3.14 3.54 6.87
CA GLN A 39 4.39 3.65 7.60
C GLN A 39 5.48 3.28 6.60
N GLU A 40 6.39 4.22 6.34
CA GLU A 40 7.57 4.01 5.52
C GLU A 40 8.33 2.79 6.06
N GLY A 41 8.06 1.59 5.53
CA GLY A 41 8.61 0.37 6.15
C GLY A 41 8.16 -0.99 5.64
N GLU A 42 6.88 -1.25 5.35
CA GLU A 42 6.45 -2.64 5.12
C GLU A 42 5.44 -2.76 3.98
N PHE A 43 5.98 -2.75 2.75
CA PHE A 43 5.27 -3.26 1.60
C PHE A 43 5.23 -4.79 1.71
N GLN A 44 4.15 -5.35 2.24
CA GLN A 44 4.13 -6.75 2.74
C GLN A 44 2.91 -7.52 2.23
N PHE A 45 2.72 -7.52 0.91
CA PHE A 45 1.95 -8.61 0.32
C PHE A 45 2.70 -9.92 0.51
N VAL A 46 1.94 -10.98 0.66
CA VAL A 46 2.44 -12.35 0.68
C VAL A 46 1.75 -13.15 -0.41
N TYR A 47 2.36 -14.25 -0.82
CA TYR A 47 1.71 -15.21 -1.70
C TYR A 47 0.32 -15.58 -1.19
N GLY A 48 -0.67 -15.55 -2.07
CA GLY A 48 -2.05 -15.90 -1.78
C GLY A 48 -2.93 -14.75 -1.28
N ASP A 49 -2.38 -13.54 -1.06
CA ASP A 49 -3.21 -12.37 -0.79
C ASP A 49 -4.11 -12.07 -1.99
N ILE A 50 -5.39 -11.78 -1.72
CA ILE A 50 -6.35 -11.33 -2.74
C ILE A 50 -6.37 -9.81 -2.71
N VAL A 51 -6.14 -9.19 -3.86
CA VAL A 51 -5.97 -7.75 -4.02
C VAL A 51 -6.87 -7.21 -5.13
N HIS A 52 -7.22 -5.93 -5.02
CA HIS A 52 -7.88 -5.16 -6.07
C HIS A 52 -6.97 -4.02 -6.51
N LYS A 53 -7.07 -3.65 -7.78
CA LYS A 53 -6.39 -2.48 -8.29
C LYS A 53 -7.15 -1.20 -7.91
N GLU A 54 -6.44 -0.22 -7.33
CA GLU A 54 -7.04 1.06 -6.94
C GLU A 54 -7.66 1.76 -8.15
N ARG A 55 -8.82 2.40 -7.95
CA ARG A 55 -9.55 3.24 -8.93
C ARG A 55 -10.18 2.49 -10.11
N GLU A 56 -10.37 1.19 -10.01
CA GLU A 56 -11.18 0.43 -10.95
C GLU A 56 -12.66 0.46 -10.52
N GLU A 57 -13.59 0.74 -11.45
CA GLU A 57 -15.03 0.86 -11.13
C GLU A 57 -15.62 -0.50 -10.71
N ASN A 58 -15.15 -1.58 -11.34
CA ASN A 58 -15.48 -2.96 -11.04
C ASN A 58 -14.17 -3.76 -10.99
N PRO A 59 -13.43 -3.70 -9.87
CA PRO A 59 -12.17 -4.43 -9.75
C PRO A 59 -12.43 -5.94 -9.80
N GLU A 60 -11.57 -6.66 -10.50
CA GLU A 60 -11.51 -8.11 -10.45
C GLU A 60 -10.67 -8.58 -9.26
N ASP A 61 -10.99 -9.75 -8.69
CA ASP A 61 -10.19 -10.38 -7.65
C ASP A 61 -8.87 -10.89 -8.25
N LEU A 62 -7.76 -10.31 -7.82
CA LEU A 62 -6.42 -10.68 -8.26
C LEU A 62 -5.68 -11.37 -7.12
N VAL A 63 -5.08 -12.52 -7.39
CA VAL A 63 -4.28 -13.28 -6.40
C VAL A 63 -2.82 -12.94 -6.57
N VAL A 64 -2.14 -12.60 -5.48
CA VAL A 64 -0.68 -12.44 -5.43
C VAL A 64 -0.03 -13.80 -5.59
N VAL A 65 0.62 -14.03 -6.73
CA VAL A 65 1.24 -15.32 -7.08
C VAL A 65 2.75 -15.30 -6.94
N ASN A 66 3.38 -14.13 -7.05
CA ASN A 66 4.84 -13.99 -6.99
C ASN A 66 5.24 -12.54 -6.68
N LEU A 67 6.26 -12.36 -5.84
CA LEU A 67 6.77 -11.09 -5.35
C LEU A 67 8.26 -10.97 -5.72
N PRO A 68 8.58 -10.54 -6.94
CA PRO A 68 9.96 -10.21 -7.27
C PRO A 68 10.41 -9.06 -6.35
N ASP A 69 11.52 -9.24 -5.62
CA ASP A 69 12.19 -8.21 -4.80
C ASP A 69 12.85 -7.15 -5.70
N VAL A 70 12.03 -6.49 -6.52
CA VAL A 70 12.40 -5.55 -7.57
C VAL A 70 11.48 -4.34 -7.47
N PRO A 71 12.03 -3.12 -7.33
CA PRO A 71 11.23 -1.91 -7.31
C PRO A 71 10.74 -1.53 -8.72
N ALA A 72 9.63 -0.79 -8.78
CA ALA A 72 8.98 -0.36 -10.01
C ALA A 72 9.90 0.48 -10.93
N ASN A 73 10.83 1.25 -10.36
CA ASN A 73 11.82 2.02 -11.14
C ASN A 73 12.88 1.16 -11.83
N ARG A 74 13.00 -0.12 -11.46
CA ARG A 74 13.88 -1.10 -12.11
C ARG A 74 13.11 -2.10 -12.95
N TRP A 75 11.79 -2.14 -12.83
CA TRP A 75 10.94 -2.98 -13.67
C TRP A 75 10.86 -2.41 -15.08
N GLN A 76 11.24 -3.22 -16.06
CA GLN A 76 11.27 -2.81 -17.46
C GLN A 76 9.85 -2.77 -18.03
N ALA A 77 9.50 -1.62 -18.60
CA ALA A 77 8.24 -1.36 -19.29
C ALA A 77 8.52 -0.98 -20.75
N ASN A 78 7.50 -0.74 -21.57
CA ASN A 78 7.65 -0.57 -23.01
C ASN A 78 8.45 0.71 -23.34
N GLY A 79 9.75 0.56 -23.60
CA GLY A 79 10.64 1.67 -23.95
C GLY A 79 11.16 2.48 -22.75
N GLY A 80 10.96 2.01 -21.52
CA GLY A 80 11.37 2.69 -20.29
C GLY A 80 11.18 1.84 -19.03
N THR A 81 10.92 2.50 -17.90
CA THR A 81 10.53 1.84 -16.64
C THR A 81 9.11 2.25 -16.28
N TRP A 82 8.43 1.46 -15.45
CA TRP A 82 7.04 1.77 -15.07
C TRP A 82 6.86 3.16 -14.47
N SER A 83 7.79 3.62 -13.63
CA SER A 83 7.76 4.96 -13.05
C SER A 83 7.98 6.07 -14.08
N THR A 84 8.60 5.74 -15.21
CA THR A 84 8.77 6.69 -16.33
C THR A 84 7.49 6.78 -17.17
N GLU A 85 6.83 5.65 -17.40
CA GLU A 85 5.61 5.60 -18.22
C GLU A 85 4.35 6.04 -17.45
N ASN A 86 4.29 5.78 -16.14
CA ASN A 86 3.14 6.10 -15.29
C ASN A 86 3.58 6.94 -14.08
N PRO A 87 3.39 8.27 -14.12
CA PRO A 87 3.84 9.16 -13.04
C PRO A 87 3.07 8.98 -11.73
N THR A 88 1.98 8.19 -11.73
CA THR A 88 1.23 7.81 -10.54
C THR A 88 1.91 6.70 -9.74
N TYR A 89 2.84 5.94 -10.33
CA TYR A 89 3.53 4.84 -9.66
C TYR A 89 4.74 5.36 -8.90
N ARG A 90 4.85 5.02 -7.62
CA ARG A 90 6.03 5.41 -6.87
C ARG A 90 7.21 4.57 -7.37
N PRO A 91 8.40 5.18 -7.52
CA PRO A 91 9.56 4.47 -8.04
C PRO A 91 10.05 3.35 -7.12
N ASP A 92 9.82 3.49 -5.83
CA ASP A 92 10.25 2.55 -4.79
C ASP A 92 9.19 1.48 -4.46
N ASP A 93 8.02 1.51 -5.10
CA ASP A 93 7.01 0.46 -4.92
C ASP A 93 7.54 -0.89 -5.41
N GLN A 94 7.36 -1.93 -4.60
CA GLN A 94 7.73 -3.29 -5.00
C GLN A 94 6.79 -3.79 -6.10
N VAL A 95 7.37 -4.54 -7.03
CA VAL A 95 6.61 -5.17 -8.10
C VAL A 95 5.89 -6.39 -7.54
N VAL A 96 4.61 -6.49 -7.87
CA VAL A 96 3.74 -7.59 -7.47
C VAL A 96 3.21 -8.25 -8.73
N ILE A 97 3.38 -9.56 -8.85
CA ILE A 97 2.80 -10.35 -9.92
C ILE A 97 1.50 -10.95 -9.40
N VAL A 98 0.42 -10.69 -10.13
CA VAL A 98 -0.92 -11.13 -9.77
C VAL A 98 -1.59 -11.85 -10.93
N VAL A 99 -2.58 -12.66 -10.62
CA VAL A 99 -3.38 -13.41 -11.60
C VAL A 99 -4.85 -13.28 -11.24
N PRO A 100 -5.78 -13.18 -12.22
CA PRO A 100 -7.21 -13.24 -11.95
C PRO A 100 -7.58 -14.51 -11.19
N LEU A 101 -8.24 -14.38 -10.03
CA LEU A 101 -8.63 -15.50 -9.18
C LEU A 101 -9.43 -16.56 -9.96
N SER A 102 -10.31 -16.12 -10.85
CA SER A 102 -11.10 -17.02 -11.70
C SER A 102 -10.23 -17.86 -12.64
N GLU A 103 -9.20 -17.26 -13.26
CA GLU A 103 -8.25 -18.01 -14.10
C GLU A 103 -7.38 -18.94 -13.25
N LEU A 104 -6.86 -18.44 -12.12
CA LEU A 104 -6.02 -19.25 -11.25
C LEU A 104 -6.77 -20.49 -10.73
N ASN A 105 -8.04 -20.33 -10.34
CA ASN A 105 -8.89 -21.45 -9.90
C ASN A 105 -9.25 -22.42 -11.04
N GLU A 106 -9.30 -21.96 -12.29
CA GLU A 106 -9.56 -22.82 -13.46
C GLU A 106 -8.34 -23.68 -13.82
N TYR A 107 -7.15 -23.08 -13.87
CA TYR A 107 -5.93 -23.75 -14.35
C TYR A 107 -5.08 -24.36 -13.23
N MET A 108 -5.19 -23.86 -12.00
CA MET A 108 -4.44 -24.33 -10.83
C MET A 108 -5.33 -24.32 -9.57
N PRO A 109 -6.37 -25.16 -9.48
CA PRO A 109 -7.33 -25.12 -8.37
C PRO A 109 -6.71 -25.32 -6.98
N ASP A 110 -5.61 -26.05 -6.86
CA ASP A 110 -4.92 -26.33 -5.59
C ASP A 110 -3.93 -25.21 -5.17
N TRP A 111 -4.06 -24.00 -5.72
CA TRP A 111 -3.16 -22.88 -5.43
C TRP A 111 -3.21 -22.45 -3.95
N ASP A 112 -4.38 -22.47 -3.32
CA ASP A 112 -4.58 -22.08 -1.92
C ASP A 112 -4.04 -23.12 -0.93
N GLU A 113 -3.65 -24.31 -1.39
CA GLU A 113 -2.97 -25.30 -0.56
C GLU A 113 -1.44 -25.11 -0.55
N ARG A 114 -0.91 -24.28 -1.46
CA ARG A 114 0.53 -24.08 -1.63
C ARG A 114 1.10 -23.17 -0.56
N LYS A 115 2.30 -23.48 -0.09
CA LYS A 115 3.03 -22.64 0.90
C LYS A 115 4.06 -21.71 0.27
N GLU A 116 4.23 -21.80 -1.03
CA GLU A 116 5.28 -21.15 -1.78
C GLU A 116 4.69 -20.51 -3.03
N GLU A 117 5.31 -19.40 -3.43
CA GLU A 117 5.00 -18.64 -4.64
C GLU A 117 4.99 -19.52 -5.89
N ILE A 118 4.17 -19.13 -6.86
CA ILE A 118 4.12 -19.81 -8.16
C ILE A 118 5.07 -19.06 -9.10
N PRO A 119 6.15 -19.68 -9.57
CA PRO A 119 7.07 -19.03 -10.50
C PRO A 119 6.35 -18.71 -11.81
N ARG A 120 6.72 -17.58 -12.42
CA ARG A 120 6.09 -17.08 -13.64
C ARG A 120 6.10 -18.12 -14.77
N ASP A 121 7.23 -18.80 -14.97
CA ASP A 121 7.36 -19.85 -16.00
C ASP A 121 6.30 -20.95 -15.86
N GLN A 122 5.90 -21.29 -14.63
CA GLN A 122 4.88 -22.30 -14.38
C GLN A 122 3.48 -21.80 -14.72
N LEU A 123 3.18 -20.52 -14.46
CA LEU A 123 1.92 -19.88 -14.86
C LEU A 123 1.81 -19.80 -16.39
N GLU A 124 2.92 -19.48 -17.06
CA GLU A 124 2.98 -19.41 -18.52
C GLU A 124 2.81 -20.80 -19.17
N ASP A 125 3.33 -21.87 -18.57
CA ASP A 125 3.18 -23.25 -19.06
C ASP A 125 1.71 -23.73 -19.05
N VAL A 126 0.95 -23.34 -18.01
CA VAL A 126 -0.48 -23.70 -17.90
C VAL A 126 -1.41 -22.73 -18.65
N GLY A 127 -0.86 -21.69 -19.29
CA GLY A 127 -1.63 -20.72 -20.06
C GLY A 127 -2.33 -19.64 -19.23
N VAL A 128 -1.89 -19.41 -17.99
CA VAL A 128 -2.43 -18.37 -17.12
C VAL A 128 -1.82 -17.02 -17.44
N THR A 129 -2.66 -16.00 -17.62
CA THR A 129 -2.20 -14.64 -17.87
C THR A 129 -1.73 -13.97 -16.58
N THR A 130 -0.43 -13.72 -16.48
CA THR A 130 0.12 -12.95 -15.35
C THR A 130 0.01 -11.45 -15.60
N LEU A 131 -0.56 -10.73 -14.65
CA LEU A 131 -0.53 -9.29 -14.58
C LEU A 131 0.57 -8.86 -13.61
N THR A 132 1.07 -7.65 -13.78
CA THR A 132 2.16 -7.15 -12.94
C THR A 132 1.85 -5.70 -12.62
N TYR A 133 1.89 -5.34 -11.35
CA TYR A 133 1.61 -3.98 -10.87
C TYR A 133 2.62 -3.55 -9.80
N PRO A 134 2.90 -2.25 -9.66
CA PRO A 134 3.53 -1.74 -8.45
C PRO A 134 2.52 -1.89 -7.31
N GLY A 135 2.97 -2.37 -6.17
CA GLY A 135 2.01 -2.75 -5.15
C GLY A 135 1.31 -1.56 -4.47
N GLY A 136 1.88 -0.36 -4.47
CA GLY A 136 1.22 0.84 -3.91
C GLY A 136 -0.08 1.27 -4.61
N ILE A 137 -0.46 0.61 -5.71
CA ILE A 137 -1.75 0.77 -6.38
C ILE A 137 -2.68 -0.44 -6.18
N LEU A 138 -2.33 -1.36 -5.29
CA LEU A 138 -3.12 -2.54 -4.96
C LEU A 138 -3.66 -2.40 -3.53
N ASP A 139 -4.95 -2.60 -3.36
CA ASP A 139 -5.61 -2.70 -2.08
C ASP A 139 -5.73 -4.18 -1.69
N LEU A 140 -5.33 -4.53 -0.46
CA LEU A 140 -5.59 -5.87 0.09
C LEU A 140 -7.09 -6.03 0.37
N VAL A 141 -7.67 -7.11 -0.14
CA VAL A 141 -9.09 -7.46 0.00
C VAL A 141 -9.25 -8.60 0.99
N GLU A 142 -8.54 -9.71 0.75
CA GLU A 142 -8.53 -10.87 1.63
C GLU A 142 -7.09 -11.31 1.90
N PRO A 143 -6.76 -11.63 3.16
CA PRO A 143 -5.44 -12.11 3.51
C PRO A 143 -5.21 -13.51 2.96
N SER A 144 -3.97 -13.80 2.62
CA SER A 144 -3.50 -15.13 2.27
C SER A 144 -3.85 -16.18 3.33
N HIS A 145 -4.12 -17.40 2.85
CA HIS A 145 -4.22 -18.61 3.68
C HIS A 145 -2.95 -18.88 4.52
N LEU A 146 -1.82 -18.26 4.17
CA LEU A 146 -0.56 -18.36 4.93
C LEU A 146 -0.52 -17.47 6.17
N ARG A 147 -1.41 -16.48 6.30
CA ARG A 147 -1.40 -15.55 7.44
C ARG A 147 -2.16 -16.09 8.67
N ASP A 148 -2.98 -17.12 8.50
CA ASP A 148 -3.76 -17.78 9.58
C ASP A 148 -3.07 -19.04 10.16
N SER A 149 -1.84 -19.35 9.71
CA SER A 149 -1.09 -20.57 10.09
C SER A 149 -0.06 -20.37 11.20
#